data_AF-A0A2A4V5C4-F1
#
_entry.id   AF-A0A2A4V5C4-F1
#
_cell.length_a   1.000
_cell.length_b   1.000
_cell.length_c   1.000
_cell.angle_alpha   90.00
_cell.angle_beta   90.00
_cell.angle_gamma   90.00
#
_symmetry.space_group_name_H-M   'P 1'
#
loop_
_entity.id
_entity.type
_entity.pdbx_description
1 polymer ?
#
loop_
_entity_poly.entity_id
_entity_poly.type
_entity_poly.pdbx_seq_one_letter_code
_entity_poly.pdbx_strand_id
1 'polypeptide(L)'
;MENVQLGDLHFELHPSVQLLDLQWNAVAIWQALDNEETPAGAEKILEPCLVWRSDMNSHYRSLDAQEFNALQQVSAGASFGGLCESLFATLGEEATQQAAQYLANWLEVGLVSKVVT
;
A
#
# COMPACT_ATOMS: atom_id res chain seq x y z
N MET A 1 23.86 9.27 20.38
CA MET A 1 23.02 8.62 19.37
C MET A 1 21.79 8.18 20.13
N GLU A 2 20.67 8.88 19.96
CA GLU A 2 19.41 8.47 20.58
C GLU A 2 19.04 7.06 20.09
N ASN A 3 18.62 6.20 21.03
CA ASN A 3 18.06 4.89 20.71
C ASN A 3 16.69 5.11 20.07
N VAL A 4 16.66 5.22 18.74
CA VAL A 4 15.39 5.26 18.00
C VAL A 4 14.82 3.84 17.96
N GLN A 5 13.64 3.65 18.56
CA GLN A 5 12.92 2.38 18.53
C GLN A 5 12.14 2.30 17.21
N LEU A 6 12.16 1.13 16.55
CA LEU A 6 11.46 0.90 15.27
C LEU A 6 9.98 1.34 15.34
N GLY A 7 9.32 1.14 16.48
CA GLY A 7 7.93 1.53 16.72
C GLY A 7 7.66 3.04 16.59
N ASP A 8 8.67 3.88 16.82
CA ASP A 8 8.55 5.34 16.75
C ASP A 8 8.87 5.90 15.35
N LEU A 9 9.32 5.06 14.42
CA LEU A 9 9.64 5.50 13.06
C LEU A 9 8.38 5.84 12.26
N HIS A 10 8.44 6.95 11.56
CA HIS A 10 7.45 7.37 10.57
C HIS A 10 8.03 7.24 9.16
N PHE A 11 7.16 7.15 8.14
CA PHE A 11 7.58 6.97 6.75
C PHE A 11 6.85 7.94 5.82
N GLU A 12 7.59 8.59 4.93
CA GLU A 12 7.02 9.37 3.84
C GLU A 12 6.88 8.49 2.59
N LEU A 13 5.64 8.30 2.12
CA LEU A 13 5.41 7.69 0.82
C LEU A 13 5.97 8.58 -0.30
N HIS A 14 6.45 7.96 -1.38
CA HIS A 14 6.93 8.68 -2.55
C HIS A 14 5.80 9.54 -3.13
N PRO A 15 6.04 10.79 -3.57
CA PRO A 15 4.97 11.70 -4.02
C PRO A 15 4.12 11.18 -5.19
N SER A 16 4.61 10.18 -5.93
CA SER A 16 3.83 9.53 -6.99
C SER A 16 2.81 8.52 -6.48
N VAL A 17 2.89 8.09 -5.22
CA VAL A 17 1.97 7.10 -4.64
C VAL A 17 0.59 7.72 -4.59
N GLN A 18 -0.37 7.07 -5.23
CA GLN A 18 -1.78 7.41 -5.23
C GLN A 18 -2.58 6.18 -4.81
N LEU A 19 -3.45 6.37 -3.82
CA LEU A 19 -4.39 5.36 -3.36
C LEU A 19 -5.77 5.72 -3.92
N LEU A 20 -6.29 4.86 -4.80
CA LEU A 20 -7.56 5.08 -5.47
C LEU A 20 -8.59 4.08 -4.94
N ASP A 21 -9.69 4.57 -4.40
CA ASP A 21 -10.82 3.74 -3.97
C ASP A 21 -11.78 3.52 -5.15
N LEU A 22 -11.47 2.55 -6.02
CA LEU A 22 -12.26 2.29 -7.22
C LEU A 22 -13.51 1.47 -6.88
N GLN A 23 -14.59 1.80 -7.58
CA GLN A 23 -15.92 1.18 -7.40
C GLN A 23 -16.31 0.28 -8.60
N TRP A 24 -15.33 -0.04 -9.44
CA TRP A 24 -15.47 -0.84 -10.65
C TRP A 24 -14.21 -1.65 -10.87
N ASN A 25 -14.32 -2.76 -11.60
CA ASN A 25 -13.22 -3.68 -11.98
C ASN A 25 -12.22 -3.09 -13.00
N ALA A 26 -11.85 -1.82 -12.83
CA ALA A 26 -11.06 -1.08 -13.80
C ALA A 26 -9.64 -1.64 -13.96
N VAL A 27 -9.05 -2.17 -12.88
CA VAL A 27 -7.70 -2.77 -12.94
C VAL A 27 -7.72 -4.03 -13.79
N ALA A 28 -8.69 -4.92 -13.55
CA ALA A 28 -8.86 -6.13 -14.34
C ALA A 28 -9.13 -5.84 -15.83
N ILE A 29 -9.94 -4.81 -16.12
CA ILE A 29 -10.18 -4.34 -17.49
C ILE A 29 -8.88 -3.84 -18.14
N TRP A 30 -8.10 -3.00 -17.45
CA TRP A 30 -6.83 -2.51 -17.98
C TRP A 30 -5.81 -3.62 -18.23
N GLN A 31 -5.69 -4.59 -17.31
CA GLN A 31 -4.79 -5.73 -17.48
C GLN A 31 -5.16 -6.59 -18.69
N ALA A 32 -6.46 -6.86 -18.90
CA ALA A 32 -6.91 -7.59 -20.09
C ALA A 32 -6.55 -6.84 -21.38
N LEU A 33 -6.77 -5.52 -21.41
CA LEU A 33 -6.43 -4.70 -22.58
C LEU A 33 -4.92 -4.66 -22.85
N ASP A 34 -4.09 -4.56 -21.81
CA ASP A 34 -2.62 -4.55 -21.91
C ASP A 34 -2.07 -5.90 -22.44
N ASN A 35 -2.75 -6.99 -22.10
CA ASN A 35 -2.43 -8.34 -22.57
C ASN A 35 -3.06 -8.71 -23.94
N GLU A 36 -3.68 -7.74 -24.63
CA GLU A 36 -4.43 -7.98 -25.89
C GLU A 36 -5.59 -8.99 -25.75
N GLU A 37 -6.14 -9.13 -24.55
CA GLU A 37 -7.28 -9.99 -24.23
C GLU A 37 -8.61 -9.22 -24.31
N THR A 38 -9.73 -9.95 -24.41
CA THR A 38 -11.06 -9.33 -24.33
C THR A 38 -11.41 -9.09 -22.86
N PRO A 39 -11.60 -7.84 -22.41
CA PRO A 39 -11.94 -7.57 -21.02
C PRO A 39 -13.35 -8.07 -20.69
N ALA A 40 -13.56 -8.43 -19.42
CA ALA A 40 -14.90 -8.61 -18.89
C ALA A 40 -15.70 -7.29 -18.99
N GLY A 41 -17.03 -7.40 -18.95
CA GLY A 41 -17.89 -6.22 -18.84
C GLY A 41 -17.59 -5.42 -17.57
N ALA A 42 -17.88 -4.12 -17.59
CA ALA A 42 -17.78 -3.27 -16.41
C ALA A 42 -18.70 -3.80 -15.30
N GLU A 43 -18.11 -4.13 -14.16
CA GLU A 43 -18.79 -4.65 -12.98
C GLU A 43 -18.53 -3.74 -11.79
N LYS A 44 -19.56 -3.47 -10.99
CA LYS A 44 -19.41 -2.73 -9.74
C LYS A 44 -18.80 -3.64 -8.67
N ILE A 45 -17.56 -3.35 -8.30
CA ILE A 45 -16.84 -4.02 -7.20
C ILE A 45 -16.02 -2.98 -6.45
N LEU A 46 -15.78 -3.22 -5.16
CA LEU A 46 -14.80 -2.45 -4.42
C LEU A 46 -13.41 -2.97 -4.79
N GLU A 47 -12.63 -2.18 -5.51
CA GLU A 47 -11.28 -2.54 -5.96
C GLU A 47 -10.31 -1.39 -5.64
N PRO A 48 -9.81 -1.30 -4.40
CA PRO A 48 -8.80 -0.32 -4.08
C PRO A 48 -7.56 -0.55 -4.95
N CYS A 49 -6.96 0.51 -5.48
CA CYS A 49 -5.84 0.45 -6.40
C CYS A 49 -4.71 1.35 -5.92
N LEU A 50 -3.49 0.82 -5.97
CA LEU A 50 -2.25 1.56 -5.80
C LEU A 50 -1.72 1.94 -7.16
N VAL A 51 -1.35 3.21 -7.34
CA VAL A 51 -0.60 3.70 -8.50
C VAL A 51 0.66 4.40 -8.00
N TRP A 52 1.81 4.14 -8.62
CA TRP A 52 3.07 4.79 -8.26
C TRP A 52 4.05 4.83 -9.43
N ARG A 53 5.23 5.42 -9.20
CA ARG A 53 6.33 5.44 -10.15
C ARG A 53 7.56 4.84 -9.49
N SER A 54 8.26 3.96 -10.21
CA SER A 54 9.56 3.42 -9.83
C SER A 54 10.38 3.19 -11.09
N ASP A 55 11.66 3.57 -11.06
CA ASP A 55 12.58 3.49 -12.20
C ASP A 55 12.02 4.09 -13.51
N MET A 56 11.42 5.27 -13.41
CA MET A 56 10.76 6.00 -14.51
C MET A 56 9.51 5.33 -15.12
N ASN A 57 9.13 4.14 -14.65
CA ASN A 57 7.93 3.43 -15.07
C ASN A 57 6.76 3.71 -14.13
N SER A 58 5.55 3.80 -14.69
CA SER A 58 4.32 3.85 -13.91
C SER A 58 3.88 2.42 -13.61
N HIS A 59 3.55 2.16 -12.35
CA HIS A 59 3.08 0.87 -11.87
C HIS A 59 1.69 1.03 -11.27
N TYR A 60 0.90 -0.03 -11.33
CA TYR A 60 -0.38 -0.11 -10.67
C TYR A 60 -0.68 -1.53 -10.22
N ARG A 61 -1.46 -1.68 -9.15
CA ARG A 61 -2.02 -2.98 -8.74
C ARG A 61 -3.25 -2.79 -7.87
N SER A 62 -4.13 -3.79 -7.87
CA SER A 62 -5.19 -3.88 -6.86
C SER A 62 -4.58 -4.12 -5.47
N LEU A 63 -5.24 -3.58 -4.47
CA LEU A 63 -4.93 -3.74 -3.05
C LEU A 63 -6.07 -4.48 -2.39
N ASP A 64 -5.75 -5.34 -1.41
CA ASP A 64 -6.75 -5.76 -0.45
C ASP A 64 -7.09 -4.61 0.52
N ALA A 65 -8.20 -4.74 1.24
CA ALA A 65 -8.66 -3.70 2.15
C ALA A 65 -7.67 -3.47 3.32
N GLN A 66 -6.93 -4.49 3.77
CA GLN A 66 -6.01 -4.36 4.89
C GLN A 66 -4.78 -3.54 4.48
N GLU A 67 -4.17 -3.85 3.35
CA GLU A 67 -3.01 -3.11 2.83
C GLU A 67 -3.40 -1.67 2.45
N PHE A 68 -4.59 -1.48 1.85
CA PHE A 68 -5.09 -0.15 1.53
C PHE A 68 -5.20 0.74 2.78
N ASN A 69 -5.83 0.23 3.84
CA ASN A 69 -5.95 0.95 5.11
C ASN A 69 -4.56 1.20 5.75
N ALA A 70 -3.64 0.24 5.66
CA ALA A 70 -2.29 0.39 6.17
C ALA A 70 -1.52 1.52 5.45
N LEU A 71 -1.58 1.59 4.12
CA LEU A 71 -0.98 2.67 3.34
C LEU A 71 -1.62 4.03 3.63
N GLN A 72 -2.95 4.08 3.84
CA GLN A 72 -3.63 5.31 4.24
C GLN A 72 -3.15 5.82 5.61
N GLN A 73 -2.95 4.94 6.59
CA GLN A 73 -2.44 5.33 7.90
C GLN A 73 -1.02 5.88 7.83
N VAL A 74 -0.13 5.20 7.10
CA VAL A 74 1.24 5.68 6.89
C VAL A 74 1.24 7.02 6.15
N SER A 75 0.41 7.16 5.11
CA SER A 75 0.24 8.44 4.40
C SER A 75 -0.30 9.55 5.30
N ALA A 76 -1.05 9.21 6.36
CA ALA A 76 -1.56 10.15 7.36
C ALA A 76 -0.56 10.42 8.50
N GLY A 77 0.63 9.80 8.47
CA GLY A 77 1.69 10.01 9.45
C GLY A 77 1.67 9.05 10.63
N ALA A 78 1.04 7.87 10.53
CA ALA A 78 1.18 6.85 11.56
C ALA A 78 2.64 6.38 11.68
N SER A 79 3.07 6.06 12.91
CA SER A 79 4.36 5.39 13.15
C SER A 79 4.24 3.89 12.84
N PHE A 80 5.37 3.19 12.76
CA PHE A 80 5.36 1.73 12.63
C PHE A 80 4.62 1.04 13.78
N GLY A 81 4.79 1.53 15.01
CA GLY A 81 4.08 1.03 16.19
C GLY A 81 2.57 1.23 16.06
N GLY A 82 2.14 2.42 15.63
CA GLY A 82 0.72 2.69 15.36
C GLY A 82 0.12 1.80 14.27
N LEU A 83 0.91 1.50 13.22
CA LEU A 83 0.50 0.53 12.19
C LEU A 83 0.33 -0.88 12.77
N CYS A 84 1.29 -1.35 13.59
CA CYS A 84 1.18 -2.64 14.28
C CYS A 84 -0.06 -2.71 15.17
N GLU A 85 -0.35 -1.65 15.94
CA GLU A 85 -1.54 -1.56 16.79
C GLU A 85 -2.83 -1.62 15.97
N SER A 86 -2.91 -0.92 14.84
CA SER A 86 -4.09 -0.99 13.97
C SER A 86 -4.31 -2.39 13.40
N LEU A 87 -3.24 -3.07 12.99
CA LEU A 87 -3.34 -4.42 12.42
C LEU A 87 -3.72 -5.45 13.50
N PHE A 88 -3.29 -5.24 14.75
CA PHE A 88 -3.56 -6.14 15.87
C PHE A 88 -5.05 -6.40 16.10
N ALA A 89 -5.90 -5.40 15.87
CA ALA A 89 -7.35 -5.54 15.97
C ALA A 89 -7.93 -6.65 15.07
N THR A 90 -7.26 -6.97 13.96
CA THR A 90 -7.71 -7.99 13.00
C THR A 90 -6.84 -9.25 12.97
N LEU A 91 -5.53 -9.10 13.25
CA LEU A 91 -4.54 -10.17 13.09
C LEU A 91 -4.00 -10.72 14.42
N GLY A 92 -4.23 -10.04 15.54
CA GLY A 92 -3.63 -10.43 16.83
C GLY A 92 -2.10 -10.45 16.76
N GLU A 93 -1.49 -11.53 17.26
CA GLU A 93 -0.03 -11.68 17.38
C GLU A 93 0.73 -11.56 16.04
N GLU A 94 0.06 -11.84 14.91
CA GLU A 94 0.64 -11.75 13.57
C GLU A 94 0.80 -10.31 13.05
N ALA A 95 0.21 -9.32 13.74
CA ALA A 95 0.16 -7.94 13.26
C ALA A 95 1.53 -7.30 13.04
N THR A 96 2.49 -7.57 13.93
CA THR A 96 3.84 -7.01 13.80
C THR A 96 4.57 -7.62 12.60
N GLN A 97 4.39 -8.92 12.37
CA GLN A 97 4.97 -9.61 11.21
C GLN A 97 4.36 -9.08 9.91
N GLN A 98 3.03 -8.91 9.86
CA GLN A 98 2.36 -8.37 8.69
C GLN A 98 2.79 -6.91 8.41
N ALA A 99 2.90 -6.06 9.44
CA ALA A 99 3.40 -4.70 9.29
C ALA A 99 4.82 -4.66 8.72
N ALA A 100 5.71 -5.54 9.21
CA ALA A 100 7.06 -5.67 8.70
C ALA A 100 7.09 -6.15 7.25
N GLN A 101 6.23 -7.11 6.89
CA GLN A 101 6.13 -7.62 5.53
C GLN A 101 5.62 -6.56 4.55
N TYR A 102 4.63 -5.76 4.95
CA TYR A 102 4.19 -4.61 4.18
C TYR A 102 5.32 -3.60 3.98
N LEU A 103 5.97 -3.17 5.06
CA LEU A 103 7.06 -2.20 4.98
C LEU A 103 8.20 -2.69 4.08
N ALA A 104 8.59 -3.95 4.19
CA ALA A 104 9.63 -4.54 3.35
C ALA A 104 9.26 -4.49 1.86
N ASN A 105 8.03 -4.91 1.51
CA ASN A 105 7.53 -4.84 0.14
C ASN A 105 7.45 -3.40 -0.37
N TRP A 106 6.96 -2.47 0.45
CA TRP A 106 6.84 -1.06 0.08
C TRP A 106 8.20 -0.40 -0.18
N LEU A 107 9.23 -0.77 0.59
CA LEU A 107 10.61 -0.35 0.34
C LEU A 107 11.14 -0.96 -0.95
N GLU A 108 10.93 -2.25 -1.17
CA GLU A 108 11.40 -2.98 -2.34
C GLU A 108 10.83 -2.40 -3.65
N VAL A 109 9.53 -2.10 -3.68
CA VAL A 109 8.86 -1.59 -4.89
C VAL A 109 8.89 -0.05 -5.03
N GLY A 110 9.57 0.64 -4.11
CA GLY A 110 9.81 2.09 -4.18
C GLY A 110 8.63 2.97 -3.76
N LEU A 111 7.75 2.49 -2.87
CA LEU A 111 6.65 3.30 -2.34
C LEU A 111 7.08 4.24 -1.23
N VAL A 112 8.13 3.92 -0.49
CA VAL A 112 8.64 4.76 0.61
C VAL A 112 9.83 5.58 0.12
N SER A 113 9.79 6.89 0.34
CA SER A 113 10.85 7.82 -0.06
C SER A 113 11.77 8.23 1.08
N LYS A 114 11.29 8.25 2.33
CA LYS A 114 12.08 8.62 3.50
C LYS A 114 11.56 7.96 4.77
N VAL A 115 12.47 7.83 5.74
CA VAL A 115 12.16 7.63 7.16
C VAL A 115 12.18 9.00 7.83
N VAL A 116 11.15 9.31 8.62
CA VAL A 116 11.03 10.54 9.39
C VAL A 116 11.15 10.19 10.87
N THR A 117 11.95 10.97 11.59
CA THR A 117 12.19 10.85 13.04
C THR A 117 11.64 12.07 13.75
#